data_AF-A0A6N7QEC7-F1
#
_entry.id   AF-A0A6N7QEC7-F1
#
_cell.length_a   1.000
_cell.length_b   1.000
_cell.length_c   1.000
_cell.angle_alpha   90.00
_cell.angle_beta   90.00
_cell.angle_gamma   90.00
#
_symmetry.space_group_name_H-M   'P 1'
#
loop_
_entity.id
_entity.type
_entity.pdbx_description
1 polymer ?
#
loop_
_entity_poly.entity_id
_entity_poly.type
_entity_poly.pdbx_seq_one_letter_code
_entity_poly.pdbx_strand_id
1 'polypeptide(L)'
;MDLEDDSLIYLDLDFISRKYEDKFGTDPGTKVTKQQGSKADVTAFFANAGVTTQESRTYSITSRTMLHSLWSKINSDYPKFGTFENYQGTKIVWIEGKLTLGEWASSKRERPGHEFYQLNHDSQRTAFLTNESYFSAGFANVFGASPALKGNIGIPVRCLARIMWHVDDAKNYVACPYIIIENS
;
A
#
# COMPACT_ATOMS: atom_id res chain seq x y z
N MET A 1 2.83 17.97 -13.68
CA MET A 1 1.84 16.97 -14.10
C MET A 1 0.83 16.93 -13.00
N ASP A 2 -0.39 17.35 -13.30
CA ASP A 2 -1.47 17.38 -12.32
C ASP A 2 -1.95 15.94 -12.08
N LEU A 3 -2.39 15.67 -10.87
CA LEU A 3 -2.93 14.36 -10.52
C LEU A 3 -4.37 14.28 -10.98
N GLU A 4 -4.72 13.26 -11.75
CA GLU A 4 -6.11 12.96 -12.09
C GLU A 4 -6.69 11.96 -11.09
N ASP A 5 -7.83 12.27 -10.48
CA ASP A 5 -8.42 11.41 -9.43
C ASP A 5 -8.80 10.01 -9.92
N ASP A 6 -9.16 9.90 -11.20
CA ASP A 6 -9.56 8.65 -11.84
C ASP A 6 -8.37 7.72 -12.09
N SER A 7 -7.16 8.27 -12.17
CA SER A 7 -5.92 7.50 -12.32
C SER A 7 -5.44 6.88 -11.00
N LEU A 8 -6.01 7.27 -9.85
CA LEU A 8 -5.57 6.78 -8.54
C LEU A 8 -6.09 5.36 -8.29
N ILE A 9 -5.16 4.40 -8.18
CA ILE A 9 -5.47 2.98 -7.92
C ILE A 9 -5.38 2.65 -6.43
N TYR A 10 -4.38 3.20 -5.74
CA TYR A 10 -4.09 2.90 -4.34
C TYR A 10 -3.61 4.14 -3.60
N LEU A 11 -4.13 4.37 -2.39
CA LEU A 11 -3.67 5.44 -1.51
C LEU A 11 -3.63 4.98 -0.06
N ASP A 12 -2.42 4.87 0.47
CA ASP A 12 -2.20 4.62 1.89
C ASP A 12 -2.61 5.85 2.71
N LEU A 13 -3.67 5.68 3.49
CA LEU A 13 -4.32 6.75 4.26
C LEU A 13 -3.43 7.24 5.41
N ASP A 14 -2.64 6.35 6.01
CA ASP A 14 -1.72 6.71 7.10
C ASP A 14 -0.51 7.47 6.57
N PHE A 15 0.03 7.04 5.42
CA PHE A 15 1.12 7.73 4.76
C PHE A 15 0.72 9.16 4.39
N ILE A 16 -0.40 9.33 3.69
CA ILE A 16 -0.77 10.64 3.17
C ILE A 16 -1.14 11.62 4.29
N SER A 17 -1.82 11.12 5.32
CA SER A 17 -2.24 11.96 6.43
C SER A 17 -1.07 12.43 7.28
N ARG A 18 -0.11 11.55 7.59
CA ARG A 18 1.15 11.93 8.27
C ARG A 18 1.97 12.91 7.44
N LYS A 19 2.08 12.69 6.13
CA LYS A 19 2.79 13.63 5.24
C LYS A 19 2.14 14.99 5.18
N TYR A 20 0.82 15.05 5.29
CA TYR A 20 0.06 16.29 5.32
C TYR A 20 0.34 17.05 6.63
N GLU A 21 0.26 16.37 7.78
CA GLU A 21 0.62 16.91 9.09
C GLU A 21 2.06 17.46 9.10
N ASP A 22 3.03 16.66 8.64
CA ASP A 22 4.45 17.05 8.56
C ASP A 22 4.65 18.36 7.78
N LYS A 23 3.89 18.55 6.70
CA LYS A 23 4.10 19.67 5.76
C LYS A 23 3.38 20.94 6.17
N PHE A 24 2.14 20.82 6.63
CA PHE A 24 1.27 21.97 6.88
C PHE A 24 1.16 22.32 8.36
N GLY A 25 1.77 21.53 9.26
CA GLY A 25 1.80 21.80 10.70
C GLY A 25 0.42 21.94 11.33
N THR A 26 -0.63 21.51 10.62
CA THR A 26 -2.00 21.59 11.09
C THR A 26 -2.19 20.39 12.00
N ASP A 27 -2.20 20.63 13.31
CA ASP A 27 -2.87 19.71 14.22
C ASP A 27 -4.32 19.65 13.70
N PRO A 28 -4.79 18.50 13.16
CA PRO A 28 -6.19 18.37 12.81
C PRO A 28 -7.00 18.65 14.08
N GLY A 29 -8.30 18.89 13.97
CA GLY A 29 -9.16 18.69 15.14
C GLY A 29 -9.12 17.22 15.56
N THR A 30 -8.01 16.75 16.13
CA THR A 30 -7.74 15.39 16.56
C THR A 30 -8.61 15.15 17.78
N LYS A 31 -9.88 14.81 17.53
CA LYS A 31 -10.66 14.09 18.52
C LYS A 31 -10.06 12.69 18.61
N VAL A 32 -9.03 12.54 19.43
CA VAL A 32 -8.51 11.23 19.84
C VAL A 32 -9.65 10.52 20.54
N THR A 33 -10.37 9.70 19.78
CA THR A 33 -11.48 8.93 20.30
C THR A 33 -10.89 7.61 20.76
N LYS A 34 -10.60 7.49 22.06
CA LYS A 34 -10.28 6.19 22.66
C LYS A 34 -11.56 5.34 22.65
N GLN A 35 -11.70 4.46 21.66
CA GLN A 35 -12.73 3.42 21.72
C GLN A 35 -12.32 2.38 22.75
N GLN A 36 -12.78 2.53 24.00
CA GLN A 36 -12.91 1.39 24.90
C GLN A 36 -14.17 0.62 24.47
N GLY A 37 -13.96 -0.50 23.77
CA GLY A 37 -15.05 -1.39 23.39
C GLY A 37 -15.75 -1.93 24.64
N SER A 38 -16.91 -1.38 24.96
CA SER A 38 -17.83 -1.94 25.95
C SER A 38 -18.56 -3.14 25.32
N LYS A 39 -17.92 -4.30 25.39
CA LYS A 39 -18.59 -5.60 25.42
C LYS A 39 -18.17 -6.28 26.72
N ALA A 40 -18.82 -5.89 27.81
CA ALA A 40 -18.90 -6.74 28.97
C ALA A 40 -19.75 -7.96 28.58
N ASP A 41 -19.09 -9.09 28.32
CA ASP A 41 -19.41 -10.34 29.02
C ASP A 41 -18.30 -11.38 28.79
N VAL A 42 -17.61 -11.67 29.90
CA VAL A 42 -16.97 -12.94 30.24
C VAL A 42 -15.99 -13.53 29.21
N THR A 43 -14.77 -13.00 29.18
CA THR A 43 -13.53 -13.78 28.98
C THR A 43 -12.29 -12.96 29.37
N ALA A 44 -12.40 -12.17 30.44
CA ALA A 44 -11.22 -11.65 31.10
C ALA A 44 -10.60 -12.81 31.90
N PHE A 45 -9.59 -13.49 31.36
CA PHE A 45 -8.45 -13.97 32.17
C PHE A 45 -7.24 -14.52 31.40
N PHE A 46 -7.27 -14.76 30.08
CA PHE A 46 -6.08 -15.30 29.38
C PHE A 46 -5.97 -14.84 27.92
N ALA A 47 -4.99 -13.97 27.61
CA ALA A 47 -4.06 -14.10 26.46
C ALA A 47 -3.42 -12.74 26.06
N ASN A 48 -2.12 -12.64 26.37
CA ASN A 48 -1.05 -11.95 25.65
C ASN A 48 -1.15 -10.43 25.34
N ALA A 49 -0.11 -9.73 25.78
CA ALA A 49 0.32 -8.39 25.40
C ALA A 49 -0.04 -8.03 23.94
N GLY A 50 -1.04 -7.16 23.81
CA GLY A 50 -1.54 -6.70 22.53
C GLY A 50 -2.67 -5.71 22.71
N VAL A 51 -2.48 -4.72 23.58
CA VAL A 51 -3.38 -3.55 23.61
C VAL A 51 -3.13 -2.80 22.31
N THR A 52 -3.84 -3.16 21.24
CA THR A 52 -3.90 -2.35 20.03
C THR A 52 -4.71 -1.12 20.36
N THR A 53 -4.04 -0.11 20.92
CA THR A 53 -4.61 1.24 21.02
C THR A 53 -4.68 1.77 19.60
N GLN A 54 -5.81 1.55 18.94
CA GLN A 54 -6.05 2.14 17.62
C GLN A 54 -6.47 3.59 17.85
N GLU A 55 -5.53 4.51 17.74
CA GLU A 55 -5.82 5.94 17.70
C GLU A 55 -6.59 6.25 16.42
N SER A 56 -7.89 6.56 16.53
CA SER A 56 -8.68 7.03 15.40
C SER A 56 -8.44 8.53 15.18
N ARG A 57 -7.93 8.90 14.01
CA ARG A 57 -7.72 10.29 13.58
C ARG A 57 -8.86 10.70 12.65
N THR A 58 -9.48 11.85 12.92
CA THR A 58 -10.51 12.43 12.05
C THR A 58 -9.99 13.74 11.47
N TYR A 59 -10.08 13.88 10.14
CA TYR A 59 -9.64 15.07 9.42
C TYR A 59 -10.85 15.79 8.81
N SER A 60 -10.78 17.11 8.71
CA SER A 60 -11.82 17.95 8.09
C SER A 60 -11.80 17.88 6.56
N ILE A 61 -10.73 17.36 5.98
CA ILE A 61 -10.56 17.16 4.54
C ILE A 61 -10.35 15.67 4.23
N THR A 62 -10.68 15.27 3.00
CA THR A 62 -10.50 13.90 2.54
C THR A 62 -9.03 13.59 2.25
N SER A 63 -8.66 12.30 2.30
CA SER A 63 -7.31 11.83 1.92
C SER A 63 -6.94 12.20 0.47
N ARG A 64 -7.92 12.27 -0.44
CA ARG A 64 -7.73 12.78 -1.80
C ARG A 64 -7.32 14.26 -1.79
N THR A 65 -8.01 15.09 -1.02
CA THR A 65 -7.67 16.53 -0.88
C THR A 65 -6.25 16.70 -0.33
N MET A 66 -5.86 15.87 0.64
CA MET A 66 -4.49 15.85 1.16
C MET A 66 -3.47 15.48 0.07
N LEU A 67 -3.78 14.45 -0.73
CA LEU A 67 -2.94 14.02 -1.83
C LEU A 67 -2.72 15.12 -2.87
N HIS A 68 -3.79 15.78 -3.33
CA HIS A 68 -3.70 16.91 -4.25
C HIS A 68 -2.82 18.04 -3.68
N SER A 69 -3.01 18.37 -2.41
CA SER A 69 -2.24 19.42 -1.73
C SER A 69 -0.74 19.08 -1.61
N LEU A 70 -0.40 17.79 -1.54
CA LEU A 70 0.97 17.31 -1.42
C LEU A 70 1.60 16.90 -2.75
N TRP A 71 0.82 16.80 -3.83
CA TRP A 71 1.20 16.08 -5.04
C TRP A 71 2.53 16.56 -5.65
N SER A 72 2.67 17.87 -5.84
CA SER A 72 3.90 18.48 -6.38
C SER A 72 5.13 18.14 -5.53
N LYS A 73 4.98 18.14 -4.20
CA LYS A 73 6.04 17.82 -3.26
C LYS A 73 6.37 16.32 -3.26
N ILE A 74 5.38 15.44 -3.18
CA ILE A 74 5.61 13.99 -3.24
C ILE A 74 6.28 13.59 -4.56
N ASN A 75 5.88 14.21 -5.67
CA ASN A 75 6.46 13.93 -6.97
C ASN A 75 7.94 14.34 -7.08
N SER A 76 8.39 15.34 -6.32
CA SER A 76 9.76 15.87 -6.34
C SER A 76 10.66 15.36 -5.22
N ASP A 77 10.11 15.03 -4.04
CA ASP A 77 10.87 14.63 -2.86
C ASP A 77 11.46 13.22 -2.95
N TYR A 78 10.83 12.32 -3.71
CA TYR A 78 11.22 10.91 -3.77
C TYR A 78 11.96 10.58 -5.07
N PRO A 79 13.08 9.85 -5.00
CA PRO A 79 13.83 9.48 -6.18
C PRO A 79 13.14 8.33 -6.94
N LYS A 80 13.49 8.17 -8.22
CA LYS A 80 13.18 6.93 -8.95
C LYS A 80 13.96 5.76 -8.35
N PHE A 81 13.41 4.57 -8.45
CA PHE A 81 14.06 3.35 -8.01
C PHE A 81 15.35 3.11 -8.80
N GLY A 82 16.39 2.73 -8.07
CA GLY A 82 17.70 2.39 -8.62
C GLY A 82 18.19 1.11 -7.96
N THR A 83 19.33 1.16 -7.28
CA THR A 83 19.88 -0.01 -6.58
C THR A 83 19.33 -0.15 -5.17
N PHE A 84 19.13 -1.40 -4.76
CA PHE A 84 18.73 -1.77 -3.41
C PHE A 84 19.67 -2.84 -2.86
N GLU A 85 20.08 -2.67 -1.61
CA GLU A 85 20.95 -3.61 -0.91
C GLU A 85 20.24 -4.11 0.34
N ASN A 86 20.18 -5.42 0.48
CA ASN A 86 19.60 -6.04 1.67
C ASN A 86 20.37 -5.63 2.94
N TYR A 87 19.65 -5.56 4.06
CA TYR A 87 20.18 -5.23 5.39
C TYR A 87 20.75 -3.81 5.56
N GLN A 88 20.61 -2.93 4.57
CA GLN A 88 20.98 -1.50 4.66
C GLN A 88 19.77 -0.58 4.95
N GLY A 89 18.69 -1.15 5.49
CA GLY A 89 17.44 -0.45 5.75
C GLY A 89 16.50 -0.39 4.55
N THR A 90 15.39 0.35 4.70
CA THR A 90 14.33 0.46 3.69
C THR A 90 14.47 1.74 2.87
N LYS A 91 14.02 1.75 1.61
CA LYS A 91 14.04 2.94 0.75
C LYS A 91 12.66 3.29 0.23
N ILE A 92 12.28 4.57 0.25
CA ILE A 92 11.03 5.06 -0.37
C ILE A 92 11.38 5.62 -1.75
N VAL A 93 10.74 5.09 -2.79
CA VAL A 93 11.11 5.33 -4.19
C VAL A 93 9.89 5.30 -5.11
N TRP A 94 10.00 5.96 -6.25
CA TRP A 94 9.09 5.79 -7.38
C TRP A 94 9.53 4.62 -8.26
N ILE A 95 8.61 3.70 -8.54
CA ILE A 95 8.80 2.54 -9.42
C ILE A 95 7.74 2.63 -10.52
N GLU A 96 8.14 2.50 -11.77
CA GLU A 96 7.22 2.43 -12.91
C GLU A 96 7.15 0.97 -13.39
N GLY A 97 6.00 0.51 -13.86
CA GLY A 97 5.89 -0.87 -14.32
C GLY A 97 4.46 -1.29 -14.61
N LYS A 98 4.23 -2.59 -14.74
CA LYS A 98 2.89 -3.16 -14.93
C LYS A 98 2.40 -3.77 -13.62
N LEU A 99 1.31 -3.24 -13.07
CA LEU A 99 0.60 -3.84 -11.95
C LEU A 99 -0.16 -5.08 -12.42
N THR A 100 0.09 -6.19 -11.75
CA THR A 100 -0.51 -7.50 -12.02
C THR A 100 -0.70 -8.26 -10.71
N LEU A 101 -1.11 -9.53 -10.79
CA LEU A 101 -1.18 -10.43 -9.64
C LEU A 101 -0.03 -11.43 -9.68
N GLY A 102 0.61 -11.63 -8.54
CA GLY A 102 1.52 -12.74 -8.28
C GLY A 102 0.85 -13.77 -7.38
N GLU A 103 1.37 -14.99 -7.39
CA GLU A 103 0.90 -16.08 -6.52
C GLU A 103 2.11 -16.76 -5.87
N TRP A 104 2.05 -16.94 -4.55
CA TRP A 104 2.96 -17.80 -3.80
C TRP A 104 2.29 -19.15 -3.56
N ALA A 105 2.56 -20.10 -4.44
CA ALA A 105 2.11 -21.48 -4.32
C ALA A 105 3.27 -22.39 -3.89
N SER A 106 3.03 -23.30 -2.94
CA SER A 106 3.94 -24.41 -2.68
C SER A 106 3.96 -25.37 -3.86
N SER A 107 5.13 -25.94 -4.16
CA SER A 107 5.35 -26.87 -5.28
C SER A 107 4.43 -28.10 -5.27
N LYS A 108 3.86 -28.45 -4.11
CA LYS A 108 2.81 -29.46 -3.94
C LYS A 108 1.46 -28.74 -3.82
N ARG A 109 0.65 -28.78 -4.88
CA ARG A 109 -0.66 -28.10 -5.00
C ARG A 109 -1.75 -28.74 -4.14
N GLU A 110 -1.63 -28.67 -2.82
CA GLU A 110 -2.73 -29.08 -1.93
C GLU A 110 -3.67 -27.92 -1.57
N ARG A 111 -3.23 -26.67 -1.71
CA ARG A 111 -4.03 -25.46 -1.47
C ARG A 111 -3.77 -24.40 -2.54
N PRO A 112 -4.74 -23.51 -2.82
CA PRO A 112 -4.49 -22.31 -3.63
C PRO A 112 -3.33 -21.52 -3.04
N GLY A 113 -2.42 -21.02 -3.88
CA GLY A 113 -1.35 -20.16 -3.41
C GLY A 113 -1.89 -18.84 -2.87
N HIS A 114 -1.05 -18.14 -2.11
CA HIS A 114 -1.39 -16.80 -1.63
C HIS A 114 -1.21 -15.80 -2.77
N GLU A 115 -2.30 -15.20 -3.24
CA GLU A 115 -2.25 -14.14 -4.26
C GLU A 115 -1.85 -12.80 -3.64
N PHE A 116 -1.13 -11.98 -4.40
CA PHE A 116 -0.73 -10.64 -4.00
C PHE A 116 -0.61 -9.74 -5.21
N TYR A 117 -0.68 -8.43 -4.99
CA TYR A 117 -0.36 -7.45 -6.03
C TYR A 117 1.13 -7.44 -6.32
N GLN A 118 1.48 -7.44 -7.60
CA GLN A 118 2.87 -7.44 -8.04
C GLN A 118 3.08 -6.34 -9.08
N LEU A 119 4.21 -5.64 -9.00
CA LEU A 119 4.69 -4.78 -10.07
C LEU A 119 5.78 -5.52 -10.86
N ASN A 120 5.61 -5.58 -12.18
CA ASN A 120 6.64 -6.04 -13.10
C ASN A 120 7.34 -4.83 -13.74
N HIS A 121 8.64 -4.71 -13.56
CA HIS A 121 9.50 -3.74 -14.22
C HIS A 121 10.66 -4.48 -14.89
N ASP A 122 10.64 -4.55 -16.23
CA ASP A 122 11.58 -5.35 -17.02
C ASP A 122 11.69 -6.80 -16.52
N SER A 123 12.88 -7.22 -16.07
CA SER A 123 13.13 -8.55 -15.49
C SER A 123 12.94 -8.62 -13.99
N GLN A 124 12.60 -7.50 -13.34
CA GLN A 124 12.43 -7.40 -11.90
C GLN A 124 10.95 -7.45 -11.51
N ARG A 125 10.69 -8.08 -10.37
CA ARG A 125 9.35 -8.17 -9.79
C ARG A 125 9.36 -7.52 -8.42
N THR A 126 8.26 -6.90 -8.05
CA THR A 126 8.04 -6.36 -6.71
C THR A 126 6.70 -6.85 -6.19
N ALA A 127 6.71 -7.68 -5.15
CA ALA A 127 5.52 -8.07 -4.41
C ALA A 127 5.11 -6.95 -3.46
N PHE A 128 3.83 -6.57 -3.49
CA PHE A 128 3.29 -5.53 -2.64
C PHE A 128 2.55 -6.10 -1.43
N LEU A 129 2.87 -5.55 -0.26
CA LEU A 129 2.14 -5.77 0.99
C LEU A 129 1.02 -4.73 1.09
N THR A 130 -0.07 -4.97 0.37
CA THR A 130 -1.21 -4.04 0.27
C THR A 130 -2.24 -4.24 1.38
N ASN A 131 -2.86 -3.15 1.84
CA ASN A 131 -4.14 -3.19 2.52
C ASN A 131 -5.28 -3.02 1.50
N GLU A 132 -6.18 -4.01 1.40
CA GLU A 132 -7.29 -4.00 0.45
C GLU A 132 -8.22 -2.79 0.57
N SER A 133 -8.39 -2.27 1.79
CA SER A 133 -9.25 -1.10 2.05
C SER A 133 -8.72 0.22 1.46
N TYR A 134 -7.48 0.24 0.98
CA TYR A 134 -6.83 1.43 0.42
C TYR A 134 -6.88 1.48 -1.11
N PHE A 135 -7.42 0.44 -1.74
CA PHE A 135 -7.67 0.45 -3.18
C PHE A 135 -8.88 1.30 -3.54
N SER A 136 -8.81 1.95 -4.70
CA SER A 136 -9.98 2.51 -5.36
C SER A 136 -11.02 1.43 -5.66
N ALA A 137 -12.28 1.85 -5.80
CA ALA A 137 -13.41 0.94 -5.96
C ALA A 137 -13.17 -0.08 -7.10
N GLY A 138 -13.47 -1.35 -6.82
CA GLY A 138 -13.34 -2.44 -7.79
C GLY A 138 -11.97 -3.12 -7.82
N PHE A 139 -10.87 -2.41 -7.52
CA PHE A 139 -9.53 -3.01 -7.54
C PHE A 139 -9.37 -4.11 -6.49
N ALA A 140 -9.81 -3.89 -5.25
CA ALA A 140 -9.75 -4.92 -4.21
C ALA A 140 -10.44 -6.25 -4.61
N ASN A 141 -11.45 -6.20 -5.49
CA ASN A 141 -12.22 -7.36 -5.91
C ASN A 141 -11.51 -8.23 -6.96
N VAL A 142 -10.36 -7.78 -7.50
CA VAL A 142 -9.60 -8.50 -8.53
C VAL A 142 -9.20 -9.91 -8.05
N PHE A 143 -8.90 -10.09 -6.75
CA PHE A 143 -8.63 -11.41 -6.17
C PHE A 143 -9.82 -12.38 -6.25
N GLY A 144 -11.05 -11.87 -6.30
CA GLY A 144 -12.25 -12.69 -6.48
C GLY A 144 -12.53 -13.11 -7.92
N ALA A 145 -11.82 -12.54 -8.91
CA ALA A 145 -12.06 -12.84 -10.32
C ALA A 145 -11.58 -14.25 -10.71
N SER A 146 -12.14 -14.80 -11.80
CA SER A 146 -11.71 -16.11 -12.30
C SER A 146 -10.25 -16.05 -12.80
N PRO A 147 -9.47 -17.15 -12.72
CA PRO A 147 -8.09 -17.19 -13.20
C PRO A 147 -7.93 -16.74 -14.66
N ALA A 148 -8.93 -17.03 -15.52
CA ALA A 148 -8.94 -16.62 -16.92
C ALA A 148 -8.99 -15.09 -17.09
N LEU A 149 -9.69 -14.38 -16.20
CA LEU A 149 -9.74 -12.91 -16.20
C LEU A 149 -8.46 -12.29 -15.61
N LYS A 150 -7.88 -12.95 -14.60
CA LYS A 150 -6.65 -12.50 -13.93
C LYS A 150 -5.41 -12.53 -14.83
N GLY A 151 -5.33 -13.50 -15.75
CA GLY A 151 -4.16 -13.68 -16.63
C GLY A 151 -3.84 -12.50 -17.56
N ASN A 152 -4.81 -11.60 -17.82
CA ASN A 152 -4.65 -10.45 -18.69
C ASN A 152 -4.48 -9.12 -17.94
N ILE A 153 -4.35 -9.15 -16.61
CA ILE A 153 -4.20 -7.93 -15.82
C ILE A 153 -2.76 -7.44 -15.91
N GLY A 154 -2.58 -6.28 -16.54
CA GLY A 154 -1.29 -5.61 -16.70
C GLY A 154 -1.48 -4.11 -16.88
N ILE A 155 -1.75 -3.41 -15.79
CA ILE A 155 -2.06 -1.98 -15.82
C ILE A 155 -0.74 -1.21 -15.73
N PRO A 156 -0.41 -0.32 -16.69
CA PRO A 156 0.78 0.50 -16.59
C PRO A 156 0.61 1.51 -15.47
N VAL A 157 1.51 1.49 -14.49
CA VAL A 157 1.41 2.34 -13.30
C VAL A 157 2.75 2.96 -12.93
N ARG A 158 2.67 4.03 -12.16
CA ARG A 158 3.73 4.56 -11.34
C ARG A 158 3.35 4.42 -9.87
N CYS A 159 4.25 3.82 -9.09
CA CYS A 159 4.04 3.46 -7.70
C CYS A 159 5.09 4.13 -6.80
N LEU A 160 4.65 4.87 -5.79
CA LEU A 160 5.51 5.28 -4.68
C LEU A 160 5.44 4.16 -3.65
N ALA A 161 6.57 3.51 -3.38
CA ALA A 161 6.62 2.40 -2.45
C ALA A 161 7.86 2.45 -1.56
N ARG A 162 7.74 1.87 -0.36
CA ARG A 162 8.88 1.54 0.48
C ARG A 162 9.37 0.15 0.15
N ILE A 163 10.50 0.03 -0.53
CA ILE A 163 11.22 -1.23 -0.69
C ILE A 163 11.80 -1.64 0.66
N MET A 164 11.49 -2.86 1.08
CA MET A 164 11.89 -3.38 2.39
C MET A 164 13.04 -4.39 2.29
N TRP A 165 12.95 -5.33 1.36
CA TRP A 165 14.01 -6.31 1.09
C TRP A 165 13.88 -6.89 -0.33
N HIS A 166 14.93 -7.58 -0.77
CA HIS A 166 15.01 -8.34 -2.00
C HIS A 166 15.27 -9.81 -1.69
N VAL A 167 14.59 -10.72 -2.39
CA VAL A 167 14.87 -12.16 -2.32
C VAL A 167 15.59 -12.56 -3.60
N ASP A 168 16.90 -12.80 -3.49
CA ASP A 168 17.78 -13.06 -4.64
C ASP A 168 17.33 -14.26 -5.47
N ASP A 169 17.01 -15.38 -4.80
CA ASP A 169 16.56 -16.62 -5.46
C ASP A 169 15.24 -16.43 -6.24
N ALA A 170 14.35 -15.57 -5.72
CA ALA A 170 13.06 -15.28 -6.34
C ALA A 170 13.12 -14.10 -7.33
N LYS A 171 14.26 -13.37 -7.37
CA LYS A 171 14.43 -12.09 -8.10
C LYS A 171 13.27 -11.12 -7.85
N ASN A 172 12.83 -11.05 -6.59
CA ASN A 172 11.62 -10.35 -6.22
C ASN A 172 11.89 -9.41 -5.04
N TYR A 173 11.57 -8.14 -5.21
CA TYR A 173 11.51 -7.18 -4.12
C TYR A 173 10.21 -7.36 -3.33
N VAL A 174 10.24 -7.00 -2.06
CA VAL A 174 9.04 -6.85 -1.24
C VAL A 174 8.94 -5.40 -0.81
N ALA A 175 7.76 -4.81 -1.02
CA ALA A 175 7.53 -3.40 -0.76
C ALA A 175 6.14 -3.12 -0.19
N CYS A 176 6.05 -2.05 0.61
CA CYS A 176 4.77 -1.46 1.00
C CYS A 176 4.44 -0.34 0.02
N PRO A 177 3.37 -0.44 -0.79
CA PRO A 177 2.95 0.67 -1.63
C PRO A 177 2.33 1.78 -0.78
N TYR A 178 2.57 3.03 -1.16
CA TYR A 178 1.93 4.21 -0.57
C TYR A 178 0.96 4.86 -1.54
N ILE A 179 1.35 4.98 -2.80
CA ILE A 179 0.53 5.57 -3.85
C ILE A 179 0.73 4.74 -5.11
N ILE A 180 -0.35 4.32 -5.78
CA ILE A 180 -0.30 3.70 -7.11
C ILE A 180 -1.20 4.51 -8.03
N ILE A 181 -0.64 4.97 -9.14
CA ILE A 181 -1.34 5.77 -10.15
C ILE A 181 -1.16 5.11 -11.52
N GLU A 182 -2.24 5.01 -12.28
CA GLU A 182 -2.23 4.60 -13.67
C GLU A 182 -1.48 5.62 -14.55
N ASN A 183 -0.61 5.12 -15.42
CA ASN A 183 0.04 5.94 -16.43
C ASN A 183 -0.87 5.99 -17.67
N SER A 184 -1.62 7.08 -17.81
CA SER A 184 -2.39 7.42 -19.02
C SER A 184 -1.51 7.79 -20.21
#